data_AF-A0A5J4UL04-F1
#
_entry.id   AF-A0A5J4UL04-F1
#
_cell.length_a   1.000
_cell.length_b   1.000
_cell.length_c   1.000
_cell.angle_alpha   90.00
_cell.angle_beta   90.00
_cell.angle_gamma   90.00
#
_symmetry.space_group_name_H-M   'P 1'
#
loop_
_entity.id
_entity.type
_entity.pdbx_description
1 polymer ?
#
loop_
_entity_poly.entity_id
_entity_poly.type
_entity_poly.pdbx_seq_one_letter_code
_entity_poly.pdbx_strand_id
1 'polypeptide(L)'
;MNSSVFAEHLRPRHRRLQVEILRVFVSVNRIIQEIEQSEQPVEADFIEAQQKRIGKRKNRQNQIKMDQEKEKEKEKENSQLEITELKCPFCREFLQVTQVTDHVTTVHRDGYEIYAEAQIFAENIELIQEQEDSDIDWIKFKQEKRIKCPLCINIMPSASNPKHLKTKHNAQQVKQLKQCTITHQIIQQYNKSIREGNKSAYDKFIQGLGTSNVKQVQIYNKGVDIAQNRFITAKQMFNYVGNYFKKK
;
A
#
# COMPACT_ATOMS: atom_id res chain seq x y z
N MET A 1 -25.65 33.38 -89.80
CA MET A 1 -25.02 34.36 -90.69
C MET A 1 -23.50 34.29 -90.52
N ASN A 2 -22.85 33.78 -91.57
CA ASN A 2 -21.49 34.04 -92.05
C ASN A 2 -20.30 33.98 -91.07
N SER A 3 -19.89 32.75 -90.76
CA SER A 3 -18.61 32.39 -90.13
C SER A 3 -17.55 31.94 -91.16
N SER A 4 -17.49 32.53 -92.36
CA SER A 4 -16.73 31.93 -93.48
C SER A 4 -15.61 32.79 -94.07
N VAL A 5 -15.04 33.78 -93.35
CA VAL A 5 -13.96 34.62 -93.94
C VAL A 5 -12.65 34.63 -93.14
N PHE A 6 -12.56 33.93 -92.01
CA PHE A 6 -11.31 33.88 -91.23
C PHE A 6 -10.46 32.61 -91.40
N ALA A 7 -10.87 31.69 -92.28
CA ALA A 7 -10.26 30.36 -92.33
C ALA A 7 -9.26 30.12 -93.47
N GLU A 8 -8.96 31.11 -94.32
CA GLU A 8 -8.26 30.80 -95.58
C GLU A 8 -6.82 31.32 -95.74
N HIS A 9 -6.27 32.09 -94.79
CA HIS A 9 -4.88 32.57 -94.91
C HIS A 9 -4.08 32.51 -93.59
N LEU A 10 -4.11 31.37 -92.91
CA LEU A 10 -3.19 31.09 -91.83
C LEU A 10 -2.24 29.95 -92.22
N ARG A 11 -0.97 30.34 -92.43
CA ARG A 11 0.13 29.43 -92.75
C ARG A 11 0.14 28.23 -91.79
N PRO A 12 0.58 27.03 -92.22
CA PRO A 12 0.58 25.80 -91.41
C PRO A 12 1.16 25.92 -90.00
N ARG A 13 2.04 26.90 -89.75
CA ARG A 13 2.64 27.19 -88.44
C ARG A 13 1.66 27.78 -87.41
N HIS A 14 0.59 28.46 -87.82
CA HIS A 14 -0.37 29.08 -86.88
C HIS A 14 -1.46 28.12 -86.40
N ARG A 15 -1.72 27.03 -87.13
CA ARG A 15 -2.67 25.98 -86.69
C ARG A 15 -2.18 25.25 -85.44
N ARG A 16 -0.87 24.96 -85.34
CA ARG A 16 -0.29 24.33 -84.14
C ARG A 16 -0.41 25.24 -82.92
N LEU A 17 -0.10 26.52 -83.08
CA LEU A 17 -0.20 27.50 -82.00
C LEU A 17 -1.65 27.65 -81.51
N GLN A 18 -2.63 27.71 -82.43
CA GLN A 18 -4.05 27.80 -82.07
C GLN A 18 -4.55 26.54 -81.35
N VAL A 19 -4.09 25.35 -81.75
CA VAL A 19 -4.43 24.08 -81.07
C VAL A 19 -3.81 24.01 -79.68
N GLU A 20 -2.58 24.50 -79.49
CA GLU A 20 -1.95 24.59 -78.17
C GLU A 20 -2.65 25.59 -77.26
N ILE A 21 -3.02 26.78 -77.77
CA ILE A 21 -3.79 27.77 -77.03
C ILE A 21 -5.14 27.21 -76.57
N LEU A 22 -5.86 26.49 -77.45
CA LEU A 22 -7.12 25.81 -77.10
C LEU A 22 -6.91 24.71 -76.05
N ARG A 23 -5.83 23.92 -76.12
CA ARG A 23 -5.51 22.90 -75.10
C ARG A 23 -5.21 23.51 -73.74
N VAL A 24 -4.47 24.61 -73.70
CA VAL A 24 -4.20 25.33 -72.45
C VAL A 24 -5.50 25.89 -71.88
N PHE A 25 -6.36 26.48 -72.72
CA PHE A 25 -7.64 27.03 -72.28
C PHE A 25 -8.59 25.98 -71.69
N VAL A 26 -8.69 24.81 -72.33
CA VAL A 26 -9.48 23.67 -71.81
C VAL A 26 -8.89 23.12 -70.50
N SER A 27 -7.56 23.09 -70.38
CA SER A 27 -6.89 22.61 -69.16
C SER A 27 -7.09 23.57 -67.98
N VAL A 28 -7.02 24.88 -68.22
CA VAL A 28 -7.25 25.92 -67.20
C VAL A 28 -8.70 25.89 -66.72
N ASN A 29 -9.68 25.78 -67.62
CA ASN A 29 -11.09 25.70 -67.23
C ASN A 29 -11.41 24.43 -66.43
N ARG A 30 -10.73 23.31 -66.73
CA ARG A 30 -10.86 22.07 -65.94
C ARG A 30 -10.29 22.24 -64.52
N ILE A 31 -9.15 22.90 -64.38
CA ILE A 31 -8.55 23.21 -63.07
C ILE A 31 -9.47 24.15 -62.27
N ILE A 32 -10.07 25.15 -62.92
CA ILE A 32 -11.02 26.06 -62.25
C ILE A 32 -12.26 25.28 -61.75
N GLN A 33 -12.82 24.38 -62.56
CA GLN A 33 -13.93 23.53 -62.13
C GLN A 33 -13.55 22.55 -61.00
N GLU A 34 -12.34 22.00 -61.00
CA GLU A 34 -11.84 21.13 -59.93
C GLU A 34 -11.61 21.91 -58.61
N ILE A 35 -11.23 23.20 -58.69
CA ILE A 35 -11.09 24.08 -57.53
C ILE A 35 -12.47 24.48 -56.98
N GLU A 36 -13.42 24.88 -57.83
CA GLU A 36 -14.79 25.25 -57.42
C GLU A 36 -15.56 24.08 -56.80
N GLN A 37 -15.25 22.83 -57.17
CA GLN A 37 -15.83 21.63 -56.54
C GLN A 37 -15.14 21.20 -55.24
N SER A 38 -13.99 21.81 -54.89
CA SER A 38 -13.23 21.49 -53.67
C SER A 38 -13.59 22.36 -52.45
N GLU A 39 -14.42 23.39 -52.63
CA GLU A 39 -14.98 24.19 -51.53
C GLU A 39 -16.20 23.48 -50.89
N GLN A 40 -15.94 22.36 -50.21
CA GLN A 40 -16.83 21.87 -49.15
C GLN A 40 -16.26 22.26 -47.77
N PRO A 41 -17.12 22.60 -46.78
CA PRO A 41 -16.66 23.17 -45.51
C PRO A 41 -16.12 22.06 -44.60
N VAL A 42 -14.79 21.91 -44.50
CA VAL A 42 -14.11 20.92 -43.63
C VAL A 42 -13.70 21.50 -42.26
N GLU A 43 -14.31 22.61 -41.82
CA GLU A 43 -13.92 23.27 -40.56
C GLU A 43 -14.61 22.73 -39.31
N ALA A 44 -15.82 22.15 -39.40
CA ALA A 44 -16.56 21.71 -38.21
C ALA A 44 -16.01 20.39 -37.62
N ASP A 45 -15.75 19.39 -38.45
CA ASP A 45 -15.35 18.05 -37.99
C ASP A 45 -13.92 18.01 -37.44
N PHE A 46 -13.03 18.86 -37.94
CA PHE A 46 -11.64 18.91 -37.49
C PHE A 46 -11.49 19.58 -36.11
N ILE A 47 -12.29 20.62 -35.84
CA ILE A 47 -12.30 21.33 -34.55
C ILE A 47 -12.92 20.45 -33.45
N GLU A 48 -14.02 19.74 -33.74
CA GLU A 48 -14.64 18.83 -32.77
C GLU A 48 -13.70 17.67 -32.41
N ALA A 49 -13.02 17.07 -33.41
CA ALA A 49 -12.06 16.01 -33.18
C ALA A 49 -10.84 16.47 -32.35
N GLN A 50 -10.39 17.71 -32.50
CA GLN A 50 -9.26 18.25 -31.74
C GLN A 50 -9.65 18.60 -30.29
N GLN A 51 -10.84 19.19 -30.07
CA GLN A 51 -11.35 19.47 -28.71
C GLN A 51 -11.59 18.18 -27.91
N LYS A 52 -12.10 17.12 -28.55
CA LYS A 52 -12.30 15.79 -27.93
C LYS A 52 -10.97 15.13 -27.52
N ARG A 53 -9.88 15.37 -28.27
CA ARG A 53 -8.52 14.90 -27.91
C ARG A 53 -7.92 15.70 -26.75
N ILE A 54 -8.17 17.01 -26.68
CA ILE A 54 -7.68 17.89 -25.59
C ILE A 54 -8.40 17.56 -24.26
N GLY A 55 -9.72 17.32 -24.29
CA GLY A 55 -10.48 16.90 -23.12
C GLY A 55 -10.01 15.56 -22.53
N LYS A 56 -9.74 14.56 -23.39
CA LYS A 56 -9.21 13.25 -22.96
C LYS A 56 -7.81 13.35 -22.32
N ARG A 57 -6.95 14.27 -22.78
CA ARG A 57 -5.62 14.50 -22.17
C ARG A 57 -5.71 15.13 -20.78
N LYS A 58 -6.59 16.12 -20.57
CA LYS A 58 -6.78 16.76 -19.25
C LYS A 58 -7.35 15.78 -18.22
N ASN A 59 -8.28 14.91 -18.63
CA ASN A 59 -8.85 13.90 -17.73
C ASN A 59 -7.80 12.84 -17.30
N ARG A 60 -6.93 12.40 -18.22
CA ARG A 60 -5.82 11.49 -17.90
C ARG A 60 -4.80 12.11 -16.93
N GLN A 61 -4.48 13.39 -17.08
CA GLN A 61 -3.57 14.09 -16.17
C GLN A 61 -4.15 14.24 -14.75
N ASN A 62 -5.46 14.50 -14.63
CA ASN A 62 -6.12 14.56 -13.33
C ASN A 62 -6.22 13.18 -12.67
N GLN A 63 -6.46 12.12 -13.46
CA GLN A 63 -6.43 10.74 -12.97
C GLN A 63 -5.06 10.39 -12.40
N ILE A 64 -3.98 10.68 -13.15
CA ILE A 64 -2.60 10.44 -12.72
C ILE A 64 -2.25 11.22 -11.44
N LYS A 65 -2.74 12.47 -11.29
CA LYS A 65 -2.53 13.24 -10.06
C LYS A 65 -3.24 12.65 -8.85
N MET A 66 -4.51 12.23 -9.01
CA MET A 66 -5.23 11.55 -7.91
C MET A 66 -4.58 10.21 -7.55
N ASP A 67 -4.12 9.44 -8.54
CA ASP A 67 -3.47 8.16 -8.30
C ASP A 67 -2.13 8.37 -7.57
N GLN A 68 -1.37 9.42 -7.93
CA GLN A 68 -0.14 9.81 -7.22
C GLN A 68 -0.39 10.35 -5.80
N GLU A 69 -1.49 11.06 -5.56
CA GLU A 69 -1.88 11.50 -4.21
C GLU A 69 -2.30 10.30 -3.35
N LYS A 70 -3.08 9.36 -3.91
CA LYS A 70 -3.41 8.09 -3.24
C LYS A 70 -2.18 7.23 -2.94
N GLU A 71 -1.19 7.18 -3.84
CA GLU A 71 0.07 6.49 -3.56
C GLU A 71 0.88 7.18 -2.46
N LYS A 72 0.92 8.52 -2.44
CA LYS A 72 1.58 9.29 -1.37
C LYS A 72 0.88 9.17 -0.02
N GLU A 73 -0.45 9.07 0.01
CA GLU A 73 -1.19 8.80 1.24
C GLU A 73 -0.91 7.39 1.76
N LYS A 74 -0.88 6.38 0.87
CA LYS A 74 -0.47 5.01 1.23
C LYS A 74 0.99 4.91 1.69
N GLU A 75 1.91 5.66 1.09
CA GLU A 75 3.32 5.71 1.52
C GLU A 75 3.48 6.41 2.88
N LYS A 76 2.68 7.46 3.17
CA LYS A 76 2.69 8.12 4.49
C LYS A 76 2.12 7.23 5.60
N GLU A 77 1.09 6.43 5.33
CA GLU A 77 0.61 5.41 6.28
C GLU A 77 1.67 4.32 6.54
N ASN A 78 2.48 3.97 5.53
CA ASN A 78 3.55 2.97 5.68
C ASN A 78 4.84 3.48 6.34
N SER A 79 4.98 4.78 6.61
CA SER A 79 6.24 5.38 7.06
C SER A 79 6.42 5.45 8.59
N GLN A 80 5.35 5.27 9.37
CA GLN A 80 5.47 5.13 10.83
C GLN A 80 5.69 3.66 11.20
N LEU A 81 6.96 3.27 11.26
CA LEU A 81 7.37 2.02 11.88
C LEU A 81 7.12 2.14 13.39
N GLU A 82 5.97 1.63 13.84
CA GLU A 82 5.70 1.45 15.27
C GLU A 82 6.34 0.15 15.73
N ILE A 83 7.34 0.25 16.60
CA ILE A 83 7.88 -0.91 17.28
C ILE A 83 7.04 -1.13 18.53
N THR A 84 6.47 -2.33 18.64
CA THR A 84 5.80 -2.74 19.87
C THR A 84 6.83 -3.32 20.83
N GLU A 85 6.93 -2.74 22.01
CA GLU A 85 7.70 -3.26 23.13
C GLU A 85 6.75 -3.92 24.13
N LEU A 86 7.14 -5.08 24.65
CA LEU A 86 6.45 -5.82 25.68
C LEU A 86 7.28 -5.83 26.95
N LYS A 87 6.59 -5.68 28.07
CA LYS A 87 7.21 -5.88 29.38
C LYS A 87 7.49 -7.38 29.59
N CYS A 88 8.70 -7.71 30.00
CA CYS A 88 9.06 -9.07 30.37
C CYS A 88 8.19 -9.53 31.57
N PRO A 89 7.65 -10.76 31.58
CA PRO A 89 6.84 -11.26 32.68
C PRO A 89 7.64 -11.59 33.96
N PHE A 90 8.98 -11.59 33.90
CA PHE A 90 9.86 -11.91 35.03
C PHE A 90 10.62 -10.69 35.58
N CYS A 91 10.79 -9.64 34.77
CA CYS A 91 11.50 -8.43 35.15
C CYS A 91 10.72 -7.17 34.75
N ARG A 92 11.33 -5.99 34.87
CA ARG A 92 10.70 -4.72 34.51
C ARG A 92 11.15 -4.18 33.15
N GLU A 93 11.95 -4.95 32.43
CA GLU A 93 12.51 -4.56 31.13
C GLU A 93 11.43 -4.60 30.04
N PHE A 94 11.46 -3.61 29.16
CA PHE A 94 10.64 -3.55 27.96
C PHE A 94 11.49 -3.94 26.76
N LEU A 95 11.03 -4.92 26.01
CA LEU A 95 11.78 -5.56 24.94
C LEU A 95 10.92 -5.59 23.68
N GLN A 96 11.53 -5.59 22.50
CA GLN A 96 10.75 -5.79 21.27
C GLN A 96 10.05 -7.14 21.31
N VAL A 97 8.83 -7.25 20.74
CA VAL A 97 8.05 -8.50 20.73
C VAL A 97 8.90 -9.71 20.30
N THR A 98 9.75 -9.51 19.29
CA THR A 98 10.63 -10.56 18.72
C THR A 98 11.77 -11.00 19.66
N GLN A 99 12.10 -10.21 20.68
CA GLN A 99 13.23 -10.45 21.59
C GLN A 99 12.82 -11.05 22.93
N VAL A 100 11.52 -11.02 23.27
CA VAL A 100 11.04 -11.44 24.60
C VAL A 100 11.38 -12.90 24.89
N THR A 101 11.13 -13.80 23.95
CA THR A 101 11.42 -15.24 24.13
C THR A 101 12.90 -15.50 24.34
N ASP A 102 13.77 -14.84 23.58
CA ASP A 102 15.23 -14.99 23.71
C ASP A 102 15.72 -14.41 25.05
N HIS A 103 15.16 -13.29 25.49
CA HIS A 103 15.46 -12.73 26.79
C HIS A 103 15.05 -13.67 27.94
N VAL A 104 13.83 -14.22 27.91
CA VAL A 104 13.36 -15.12 28.98
C VAL A 104 14.21 -16.39 29.05
N THR A 105 14.54 -16.98 27.89
CA THR A 105 15.36 -18.21 27.83
C THR A 105 16.79 -18.00 28.34
N THR A 106 17.37 -16.83 28.11
CA THR A 106 18.78 -16.55 28.44
C THR A 106 18.97 -15.96 29.84
N VAL A 107 18.09 -15.04 30.26
CA VAL A 107 18.20 -14.28 31.52
C VAL A 107 17.42 -14.94 32.67
N HIS A 108 16.25 -15.55 32.36
CA HIS A 108 15.32 -16.08 33.36
C HIS A 108 15.20 -17.59 33.31
N ARG A 109 16.33 -18.30 33.41
CA ARG A 109 16.39 -19.77 33.32
C ARG A 109 15.42 -20.49 34.26
N ASP A 110 15.32 -20.03 35.51
CA ASP A 110 14.42 -20.63 36.51
C ASP A 110 12.93 -20.39 36.21
N GLY A 111 12.62 -19.34 35.44
CA GLY A 111 11.26 -19.00 35.02
C GLY A 111 10.86 -19.60 33.67
N TYR A 112 11.82 -20.14 32.92
CA TYR A 112 11.61 -20.60 31.55
C TYR A 112 10.57 -21.72 31.45
N GLU A 113 10.55 -22.67 32.40
CA GLU A 113 9.58 -23.78 32.37
C GLU A 113 8.14 -23.26 32.42
N ILE A 114 7.84 -22.34 33.34
CA ILE A 114 6.52 -21.72 33.44
C ILE A 114 6.20 -20.94 32.16
N TYR A 115 7.17 -20.22 31.60
CA TYR A 115 6.99 -19.49 30.35
C TYR A 115 6.66 -20.42 29.18
N ALA A 116 7.35 -21.56 29.05
CA ALA A 116 7.12 -22.52 27.98
C ALA A 116 5.74 -23.20 28.11
N GLU A 117 5.36 -23.61 29.33
CA GLU A 117 4.05 -24.20 29.59
C GLU A 117 2.91 -23.18 29.41
N ALA A 118 3.15 -21.90 29.73
CA ALA A 118 2.19 -20.82 29.50
C ALA A 118 1.89 -20.62 28.00
N GLN A 119 2.83 -20.93 27.10
CA GLN A 119 2.57 -20.89 25.66
C GLN A 119 1.48 -21.89 25.27
N ILE A 120 1.63 -23.14 25.70
CA ILE A 120 0.65 -24.21 25.45
C ILE A 120 -0.67 -23.83 26.11
N PHE A 121 -0.62 -23.27 27.33
CA PHE A 121 -1.82 -22.82 28.03
C PHE A 121 -2.58 -21.72 27.27
N ALA A 122 -1.86 -20.71 26.74
CA ALA A 122 -2.41 -19.60 25.97
C ALA A 122 -3.20 -20.06 24.74
N GLU A 123 -2.76 -21.14 24.08
CA GLU A 123 -3.45 -21.71 22.92
C GLU A 123 -4.83 -22.28 23.27
N ASN A 124 -5.02 -22.70 24.52
CA ASN A 124 -6.22 -23.40 25.00
C ASN A 124 -7.28 -22.49 25.63
N ILE A 125 -6.90 -21.27 25.99
CA ILE A 125 -7.81 -20.29 26.59
C ILE A 125 -8.23 -19.21 25.59
N GLU A 126 -9.32 -18.53 25.89
CA GLU A 126 -9.76 -17.31 25.21
C GLU A 126 -8.78 -16.16 25.45
N LEU A 127 -8.90 -15.11 24.65
CA LEU A 127 -8.06 -13.92 24.78
C LEU A 127 -8.38 -13.23 26.11
N ILE A 128 -7.34 -12.99 26.91
CA ILE A 128 -7.47 -12.32 28.20
C ILE A 128 -7.73 -10.84 27.95
N GLN A 129 -8.66 -10.24 28.70
CA GLN A 129 -8.88 -8.79 28.70
C GLN A 129 -8.38 -8.20 30.02
N GLU A 130 -7.68 -7.07 29.98
CA GLU A 130 -6.98 -6.52 31.16
C GLU A 130 -7.93 -6.12 32.31
N GLN A 131 -9.23 -5.95 32.02
CA GLN A 131 -10.26 -5.59 33.02
C GLN A 131 -10.66 -6.73 33.97
N GLU A 132 -10.13 -7.95 33.79
CA GLU A 132 -10.39 -9.06 34.70
C GLU A 132 -9.47 -8.95 35.93
N ASP A 133 -9.91 -8.14 36.90
CA ASP A 133 -9.24 -7.83 38.18
C ASP A 133 -9.18 -9.01 39.17
N SER A 134 -9.79 -10.15 38.84
CA SER A 134 -9.78 -11.31 39.72
C SER A 134 -8.60 -12.24 39.47
N ASP A 135 -8.26 -13.01 40.52
CA ASP A 135 -7.11 -13.90 40.53
C ASP A 135 -7.15 -14.94 39.37
N ILE A 136 -8.35 -15.38 38.93
CA ILE A 136 -8.53 -16.55 38.07
C ILE A 136 -9.68 -16.44 37.04
N ASP A 137 -10.57 -15.45 37.13
CA ASP A 137 -11.72 -15.39 36.19
C ASP A 137 -11.29 -15.05 34.75
N TRP A 138 -10.00 -14.72 34.57
CA TRP A 138 -9.35 -14.60 33.28
C TRP A 138 -9.19 -15.91 32.51
N ILE A 139 -9.43 -17.05 33.15
CA ILE A 139 -9.28 -18.37 32.54
C ILE A 139 -10.63 -18.83 31.99
N LYS A 140 -10.85 -18.58 30.70
CA LYS A 140 -11.97 -19.16 29.94
C LYS A 140 -11.40 -20.09 28.88
N PHE A 141 -11.72 -21.38 28.94
CA PHE A 141 -11.20 -22.36 27.99
C PHE A 141 -12.05 -22.42 26.72
N LYS A 142 -11.39 -22.50 25.57
CA LYS A 142 -12.06 -22.60 24.26
C LYS A 142 -12.86 -23.90 24.11
N GLN A 143 -12.43 -24.97 24.79
CA GLN A 143 -12.98 -26.32 24.67
C GLN A 143 -12.89 -27.08 26.00
N GLU A 144 -13.84 -27.99 26.22
CA GLU A 144 -13.77 -28.95 27.31
C GLU A 144 -12.81 -30.09 26.97
N LYS A 145 -11.65 -30.12 27.63
CA LYS A 145 -10.67 -31.21 27.48
C LYS A 145 -9.78 -31.32 28.69
N ARG A 146 -8.97 -32.37 28.75
CA ARG A 146 -7.95 -32.50 29.79
C ARG A 146 -6.74 -31.64 29.44
N ILE A 147 -6.31 -30.81 30.37
CA ILE A 147 -5.22 -29.84 30.21
C ILE A 147 -4.25 -30.02 31.37
N LYS A 148 -2.96 -29.95 31.08
CA LYS A 148 -1.88 -29.94 32.07
C LYS A 148 -1.87 -28.58 32.77
N CYS A 149 -1.71 -28.57 34.10
CA CYS A 149 -1.48 -27.32 34.83
C CYS A 149 -0.11 -26.73 34.42
N PRO A 150 0.02 -25.45 34.10
CA PRO A 150 1.32 -24.87 33.73
C PRO A 150 2.32 -24.75 34.89
N LEU A 151 1.84 -24.91 36.13
CA LEU A 151 2.63 -24.77 37.35
C LEU A 151 2.94 -26.13 38.03
N CYS A 152 2.34 -27.24 37.56
CA CYS A 152 2.62 -28.57 38.09
C CYS A 152 2.33 -29.68 37.06
N ILE A 153 2.59 -30.92 37.42
CA ILE A 153 2.42 -32.06 36.50
C ILE A 153 0.97 -32.58 36.38
N ASN A 154 0.01 -32.00 37.08
CA ASN A 154 -1.36 -32.52 37.12
C ASN A 154 -2.13 -32.27 35.81
N ILE A 155 -2.80 -33.30 35.31
CA ILE A 155 -3.65 -33.26 34.12
C ILE A 155 -5.11 -33.46 34.51
N MET A 156 -5.94 -32.45 34.27
CA MET A 156 -7.34 -32.42 34.72
C MET A 156 -8.27 -31.80 33.68
N PRO A 157 -9.59 -32.00 33.80
CA PRO A 157 -10.56 -31.31 32.95
C PRO A 157 -10.37 -29.79 33.03
N SER A 158 -10.52 -29.09 31.91
CA SER A 158 -10.38 -27.64 31.79
C SER A 158 -11.24 -26.88 32.81
N ALA A 159 -12.48 -27.33 33.02
CA ALA A 159 -13.39 -26.78 34.03
C ALA A 159 -12.86 -26.87 35.48
N SER A 160 -11.97 -27.83 35.78
CA SER A 160 -11.37 -28.00 37.12
C SER A 160 -10.09 -27.19 37.32
N ASN A 161 -9.47 -26.71 36.23
CA ASN A 161 -8.17 -26.05 36.27
C ASN A 161 -8.20 -24.71 37.06
N PRO A 162 -9.21 -23.82 36.93
CA PRO A 162 -9.29 -22.59 37.72
C PRO A 162 -9.30 -22.85 39.24
N LYS A 163 -10.11 -23.82 39.68
CA LYS A 163 -10.17 -24.22 41.10
C LYS A 163 -8.84 -24.81 41.58
N HIS A 164 -8.16 -25.57 40.73
CA HIS A 164 -6.85 -26.13 41.05
C HIS A 164 -5.80 -25.02 41.23
N LEU A 165 -5.73 -24.06 40.30
CA LEU A 165 -4.84 -22.89 40.40
C LEU A 165 -5.08 -22.10 41.69
N LYS A 166 -6.34 -21.94 42.10
CA LYS A 166 -6.71 -21.24 43.34
C LYS A 166 -6.22 -21.91 44.62
N THR A 167 -6.23 -23.25 44.63
CA THR A 167 -6.11 -24.03 45.88
C THR A 167 -4.78 -24.70 46.06
N LYS A 168 -4.02 -24.91 44.98
CA LYS A 168 -2.75 -25.65 44.99
C LYS A 168 -1.52 -24.79 44.70
N HIS A 169 -1.72 -23.57 44.24
CA HIS A 169 -0.64 -22.64 43.89
C HIS A 169 -0.81 -21.33 44.64
N ASN A 170 0.29 -20.64 44.89
CA ASN A 170 0.22 -19.34 45.56
C ASN A 170 -0.15 -18.21 44.56
N ALA A 171 -0.63 -17.09 45.10
CA ALA A 171 -1.08 -15.96 44.28
C ALA A 171 0.02 -15.39 43.37
N GLN A 172 1.28 -15.43 43.81
CA GLN A 172 2.41 -14.93 43.00
C GLN A 172 2.65 -15.80 41.77
N GLN A 173 2.61 -17.13 41.90
CA GLN A 173 2.75 -18.07 40.79
C GLN A 173 1.60 -17.92 39.79
N VAL A 174 0.36 -17.77 40.28
CA VAL A 174 -0.81 -17.57 39.42
C VAL A 174 -0.73 -16.23 38.67
N LYS A 175 -0.29 -15.16 39.35
CA LYS A 175 -0.06 -13.86 38.72
C LYS A 175 1.03 -13.92 37.65
N GLN A 176 2.12 -14.64 37.92
CA GLN A 176 3.21 -14.83 36.98
C GLN A 176 2.77 -15.66 35.76
N LEU A 177 1.98 -16.72 35.97
CA LEU A 177 1.36 -17.48 34.89
C LEU A 177 0.45 -16.59 34.03
N LYS A 178 -0.40 -15.76 34.65
CA LYS A 178 -1.25 -14.79 33.94
C LYS A 178 -0.40 -13.89 33.04
N GLN A 179 0.68 -13.31 33.57
CA GLN A 179 1.58 -12.46 32.80
C GLN A 179 2.24 -13.19 31.63
N CYS A 180 2.79 -14.39 31.86
CA CYS A 180 3.38 -15.20 30.78
C CYS A 180 2.35 -15.53 29.69
N THR A 181 1.12 -15.85 30.10
CA THR A 181 0.03 -16.19 29.17
C THR A 181 -0.37 -14.98 28.31
N ILE A 182 -0.51 -13.80 28.93
CA ILE A 182 -0.77 -12.53 28.21
C ILE A 182 0.36 -12.25 27.21
N THR A 183 1.63 -12.35 27.64
CA THR A 183 2.79 -12.14 26.77
C THR A 183 2.74 -13.04 25.53
N HIS A 184 2.45 -14.34 25.70
CA HIS A 184 2.31 -15.27 24.58
C HIS A 184 1.14 -14.94 23.65
N GLN A 185 -0.01 -14.55 24.20
CA GLN A 185 -1.15 -14.13 23.39
C GLN A 185 -0.80 -12.90 22.53
N ILE A 186 -0.05 -11.93 23.08
CA ILE A 186 0.41 -10.76 22.32
C ILE A 186 1.38 -11.16 21.21
N ILE A 187 2.37 -12.00 21.50
CA ILE A 187 3.32 -12.50 20.49
C ILE A 187 2.57 -13.24 19.37
N GLN A 188 1.59 -14.09 19.72
CA GLN A 188 0.79 -14.81 18.74
C GLN A 188 -0.02 -13.86 17.84
N GLN A 189 -0.68 -12.85 18.40
CA GLN A 189 -1.43 -11.86 17.61
C GLN A 189 -0.51 -10.99 16.75
N TYR A 190 0.67 -10.64 17.24
CA TYR A 190 1.68 -9.91 16.47
C TYR A 190 2.17 -10.71 15.26
N ASN A 191 2.54 -11.98 15.48
CA ASN A 191 2.96 -12.86 14.40
C ASN A 191 1.84 -13.15 13.40
N LYS A 192 0.58 -13.14 13.84
CA LYS A 192 -0.58 -13.26 12.96
C LYS A 192 -0.76 -12.00 12.10
N SER A 193 -0.68 -10.80 12.70
CA SER A 193 -0.86 -9.54 11.96
C SER A 193 0.23 -9.28 10.94
N ILE A 194 1.49 -9.65 11.23
CA ILE A 194 2.57 -9.61 10.24
C ILE A 194 2.27 -10.51 9.05
N ARG A 195 1.87 -11.76 9.30
CA ARG A 195 1.58 -12.73 8.23
C ARG A 195 0.40 -12.32 7.35
N GLU A 196 -0.63 -11.76 7.97
CA GLU A 196 -1.86 -11.35 7.28
C GLU A 196 -1.79 -9.92 6.72
N GLY A 197 -0.74 -9.15 7.03
CA GLY A 197 -0.62 -7.74 6.68
C GLY A 197 -1.71 -6.85 7.33
N ASN A 198 -2.38 -7.32 8.39
CA ASN A 198 -3.52 -6.66 9.02
C ASN A 198 -3.14 -6.04 10.37
N LYS A 199 -2.49 -4.88 10.31
CA LYS A 199 -2.06 -4.13 11.51
C LYS A 199 -3.25 -3.67 12.38
N SER A 200 -4.36 -3.28 11.77
CA SER A 200 -5.55 -2.76 12.47
C SER A 200 -6.14 -3.76 13.48
N ALA A 201 -6.14 -5.05 13.14
CA ALA A 201 -6.63 -6.09 14.06
C ALA A 201 -5.73 -6.21 15.31
N TYR A 202 -4.41 -6.09 15.13
CA TYR A 202 -3.46 -6.11 16.23
C TYR A 202 -3.57 -4.88 17.12
N ASP A 203 -3.68 -3.68 16.53
CA ASP A 203 -3.79 -2.44 17.29
C ASP A 203 -5.05 -2.43 18.17
N LYS A 204 -6.18 -2.91 17.65
CA LYS A 204 -7.42 -3.09 18.44
C LYS A 204 -7.25 -4.09 19.58
N PHE A 205 -6.50 -5.18 19.33
CA PHE A 205 -6.21 -6.18 20.35
C PHE A 205 -5.35 -5.59 21.48
N ILE A 206 -4.30 -4.85 21.15
CA ILE A 206 -3.45 -4.16 22.14
C ILE A 206 -4.24 -3.12 22.95
N GLN A 207 -5.13 -2.36 22.30
CA GLN A 207 -6.01 -1.41 23.00
C GLN A 207 -6.90 -2.08 24.05
N GLY A 208 -7.41 -3.29 23.77
CA GLY A 208 -8.22 -4.06 24.72
C GLY A 208 -7.44 -4.68 25.88
N LEU A 209 -6.12 -4.81 25.73
CA LEU A 209 -5.20 -5.31 26.74
C LEU A 209 -4.60 -4.22 27.62
N GLY A 210 -4.89 -2.94 27.37
CA GLY A 210 -4.35 -1.81 28.13
C GLY A 210 -2.83 -1.64 28.07
N THR A 211 -2.35 -0.52 28.65
CA THR A 211 -0.97 -0.02 28.43
C THR A 211 0.05 -0.52 29.44
N SER A 212 -0.36 -1.34 30.42
CA SER A 212 0.54 -1.71 31.52
C SER A 212 1.62 -2.72 31.13
N ASN A 213 1.34 -3.52 30.08
CA ASN A 213 2.22 -4.59 29.58
C ASN A 213 2.81 -4.27 28.19
N VAL A 214 2.31 -3.26 27.50
CA VAL A 214 2.66 -2.93 26.12
C VAL A 214 3.02 -1.46 26.00
N LYS A 215 4.14 -1.18 25.34
CA LYS A 215 4.58 0.17 25.02
C LYS A 215 4.76 0.27 23.51
N GLN A 216 3.92 1.07 22.86
CA GLN A 216 4.08 1.39 21.45
C GLN A 216 5.09 2.53 21.33
N VAL A 217 6.23 2.26 20.70
CA VAL A 217 7.25 3.26 20.41
C VAL A 217 7.13 3.66 18.96
N GLN A 218 6.67 4.89 18.72
CA GLN A 218 6.73 5.51 17.41
C GLN A 218 8.19 5.84 17.10
N ILE A 219 8.78 5.11 16.16
CA ILE A 219 10.07 5.53 15.62
C ILE A 219 9.79 6.63 14.61
N TYR A 220 10.03 7.87 15.03
CA TYR A 220 10.23 8.95 14.09
C TYR A 220 11.49 8.66 13.30
N ASN A 221 11.28 8.20 12.08
CA ASN A 221 12.32 7.71 11.21
C ASN A 221 13.08 8.89 10.58
N LYS A 222 13.70 9.75 11.42
CA LYS A 222 14.56 10.85 10.96
C LYS A 222 15.63 10.35 9.99
N GLY A 223 16.10 9.11 10.15
CA GLY A 223 17.04 8.48 9.23
C GLY A 223 16.47 8.20 7.83
N VAL A 224 15.21 7.77 7.74
CA VAL A 224 14.52 7.55 6.45
C VAL A 224 14.19 8.89 5.78
N ASP A 225 13.76 9.89 6.55
CA ASP A 225 13.57 11.25 6.02
C ASP A 225 14.88 11.84 5.49
N ILE A 226 16.00 11.67 6.20
CA ILE A 226 17.31 12.13 5.74
C ILE A 226 17.75 11.36 4.47
N ALA A 227 17.52 10.05 4.41
CA ALA A 227 17.86 9.23 3.26
C ALA A 227 17.00 9.56 2.03
N GLN A 228 15.68 9.70 2.20
CA GLN A 228 14.75 10.11 1.14
C GLN A 228 15.06 11.53 0.64
N ASN A 229 15.32 12.48 1.54
CA ASN A 229 15.69 13.84 1.14
C ASN A 229 17.01 13.83 0.36
N ARG A 230 18.03 13.09 0.81
CA ARG A 230 19.30 12.95 0.06
C ARG A 230 19.09 12.31 -1.32
N PHE A 231 18.21 11.31 -1.42
CA PHE A 231 17.88 10.68 -2.71
C PHE A 231 17.14 11.64 -3.66
N ILE A 232 16.19 12.42 -3.15
CA ILE A 232 15.48 13.44 -3.94
C ILE A 232 16.45 14.52 -4.43
N THR A 233 17.35 15.01 -3.56
CA THR A 233 18.39 15.98 -3.94
C THR A 233 19.34 15.42 -4.99
N ALA A 234 19.79 14.17 -4.85
CA ALA A 234 20.64 13.51 -5.83
C ALA A 234 19.95 13.35 -7.19
N LYS A 235 18.66 12.99 -7.19
CA LYS A 235 17.84 12.87 -8.41
C LYS A 235 17.65 14.23 -9.10
N GLN A 236 17.45 15.30 -8.35
CA GLN A 236 17.36 16.66 -8.89
C GLN A 236 18.69 17.12 -9.50
N MET A 237 19.82 16.83 -8.87
CA MET A 237 21.15 17.11 -9.43
C MET A 237 21.39 16.32 -10.72
N PHE A 238 21.05 15.04 -10.75
CA PHE A 238 21.17 14.21 -11.96
C PHE A 238 20.33 14.76 -13.14
N ASN A 239 19.09 15.19 -12.86
CA ASN A 239 18.24 15.81 -13.88
C ASN A 239 18.79 17.15 -14.36
N TYR A 240 19.36 17.96 -13.47
CA TYR A 240 20.00 19.23 -13.83
C TYR A 240 21.19 19.01 -14.76
N VAL A 241 22.08 18.08 -14.39
CA VAL A 241 23.26 17.70 -15.20
C VAL A 241 22.82 17.14 -16.56
N GLY A 242 21.85 16.22 -16.58
CA GLY A 242 21.33 15.64 -17.82
C GLY A 242 20.70 16.68 -18.76
N ASN A 243 20.03 17.71 -18.22
CA ASN A 243 19.47 18.80 -19.01
C ASN A 243 20.54 19.80 -19.51
N TYR A 244 21.62 19.97 -18.76
CA TYR A 244 22.75 20.80 -19.17
C TYR A 244 23.46 20.20 -20.40
N PHE A 245 23.67 18.88 -20.41
CA PHE A 245 24.29 18.18 -21.55
C PHE A 245 23.38 18.01 -22.77
N LYS A 246 22.06 18.10 -22.62
CA LYS A 246 21.11 18.08 -23.76
C LYS A 246 20.95 19.42 -24.49
N LYS A 247 21.47 20.51 -23.93
CA LYS A 247 21.37 21.87 -24.49
C LYS A 247 22.65 22.35 -25.19
N LYS A 248 23.70 21.53 -25.20
CA LYS A 248 24.88 21.70 -26.07
C LYS A 248 24.77 20.73 -27.23
#